data_AF-A0A942SZN0-F1
#
_entry.id   AF-A0A942SZN0-F1
#
_cell.length_a   1.000
_cell.length_b   1.000
_cell.length_c   1.000
_cell.angle_alpha   90.00
_cell.angle_beta   90.00
_cell.angle_gamma   90.00
#
_symmetry.space_group_name_H-M   'P 1'
#
loop_
_entity.id
_entity.type
_entity.pdbx_description
1 polymer ?
#
loop_
_entity_poly.entity_id
_entity_poly.type
_entity_poly.pdbx_seq_one_letter_code
_entity_poly.pdbx_strand_id
1 'polypeptide(L)'
;MSDTEPTGAPVALPHTAGGAPHTPPRGPFRSGDRVQLTGPKGKLTTLSLQAGAEYHTHRGVLRHDDVIGQPDGSVIRATTGDEYLALRPLLNDYVMSMPRGAAIVYPKDAAQIVAFADVFPGARVVEAGVGSGALSLFLLRAVGPTGRLQSFERREEFADIARSNVGTFLGAVPDNWSVTVGDLVEELPEATEPQSVDRVVLDMLAPWECIDAAADALVPGGLVVCYVATVTQLSRTVEAMRDTGRFTDPQPSETLVRTWHVEGLAVRPDHRMVGHTGFLVTARRLADGVVLPNLKRRAGKAEFSEEDIEAWTPGAVGERSTSDKKLRKVARQAAAQARRVAEAEAADDTAGPQPEGSEDDR
;
A
#
# COMPACT_ATOMS: atom_id res chain seq x y z
N MET A 1 12.26 36.13 -16.48
CA MET A 1 13.36 35.14 -16.62
C MET A 1 12.68 33.81 -16.82
N SER A 2 12.99 33.17 -17.95
CA SER A 2 12.33 31.97 -18.46
C SER A 2 12.48 30.78 -17.52
N ASP A 3 11.35 30.28 -17.00
CA ASP A 3 11.26 28.94 -16.42
C ASP A 3 11.60 27.94 -17.51
N THR A 4 12.76 27.33 -17.35
CA THR A 4 13.21 26.22 -18.19
C THR A 4 13.01 24.98 -17.33
N GLU A 5 11.86 24.32 -17.48
CA GLU A 5 11.67 22.98 -16.93
C GLU A 5 12.74 22.06 -17.54
N PRO A 6 13.48 21.29 -16.73
CA PRO A 6 14.42 20.33 -17.27
C PRO A 6 13.63 19.17 -17.89
N THR A 7 13.47 19.22 -19.21
CA THR A 7 12.95 18.14 -20.08
C THR A 7 14.00 17.05 -20.27
N GLY A 8 14.34 16.36 -19.18
CA GLY A 8 15.13 15.13 -19.22
C GLY A 8 14.27 13.95 -18.77
N ALA A 9 14.07 12.96 -19.63
CA ALA A 9 13.58 11.66 -19.17
C ALA A 9 14.47 11.16 -18.01
N PRO A 10 13.90 10.62 -16.92
CA PRO A 10 14.70 10.18 -15.79
C PRO A 10 15.75 9.18 -16.26
N VAL A 11 17.03 9.46 -16.00
CA VAL A 11 18.11 8.52 -16.28
C VAL A 11 17.83 7.26 -15.48
N ALA A 12 17.61 6.14 -16.19
CA ALA A 12 17.32 4.85 -15.55
C ALA A 12 18.46 4.52 -14.58
N LEU A 13 18.11 4.26 -13.31
CA LEU A 13 19.08 3.85 -12.31
C LEU A 13 19.69 2.51 -12.73
N PRO A 14 21.01 2.31 -12.56
CA PRO A 14 21.64 1.05 -12.91
C PRO A 14 21.04 -0.10 -12.08
N HIS A 15 20.92 -1.26 -12.71
CA HIS A 15 20.61 -2.50 -12.01
C HIS A 15 21.88 -3.05 -11.33
N THR A 16 21.74 -3.65 -10.14
CA THR A 16 22.88 -4.24 -9.43
C THR A 16 23.40 -5.47 -10.17
N ALA A 17 24.58 -5.42 -10.79
CA ALA A 17 25.13 -6.62 -11.44
C ALA A 17 25.29 -7.80 -10.45
N GLY A 18 24.46 -8.83 -10.57
CA GLY A 18 24.73 -10.16 -10.00
C GLY A 18 24.26 -10.39 -8.57
N GLY A 19 23.17 -9.76 -8.12
CA GLY A 19 22.53 -10.10 -6.83
C GLY A 19 23.42 -9.86 -5.61
N ALA A 20 24.48 -9.03 -5.72
CA ALA A 20 25.29 -8.66 -4.57
C ALA A 20 24.41 -7.94 -3.55
N PRO A 21 24.39 -8.38 -2.27
CA PRO A 21 23.53 -7.78 -1.27
C PRO A 21 23.86 -6.29 -1.14
N HIS A 22 22.83 -5.44 -1.13
CA HIS A 22 23.00 -4.04 -0.78
C HIS A 22 23.70 -3.98 0.58
N THR A 23 24.95 -3.55 0.56
CA THR A 23 25.73 -3.33 1.77
C THR A 23 25.61 -1.86 2.09
N PRO A 24 25.05 -1.49 3.26
CA PRO A 24 24.99 -0.09 3.66
C PRO A 24 26.39 0.52 3.57
N PRO A 25 26.55 1.73 3.03
CA PRO A 25 27.85 2.38 2.93
C PRO A 25 28.52 2.46 4.32
N ARG A 26 29.82 2.17 4.38
CA ARG A 26 30.61 2.12 5.62
C ARG A 26 31.79 3.07 5.55
N GLY A 27 32.25 3.46 6.74
CA GLY A 27 33.41 4.34 6.90
C GLY A 27 33.04 5.81 6.75
N PRO A 28 34.01 6.67 6.36
CA PRO A 28 33.75 8.09 6.19
C PRO A 28 32.69 8.38 5.13
N PHE A 29 31.98 9.50 5.27
CA PHE A 29 31.00 9.97 4.28
C PHE A 29 31.66 10.21 2.91
N ARG A 30 30.94 9.88 1.85
CA ARG A 30 31.38 10.07 0.47
C ARG A 30 30.36 10.91 -0.30
N SER A 31 30.78 11.49 -1.42
CA SER A 31 29.83 12.05 -2.37
C SER A 31 28.87 10.95 -2.83
N GLY A 32 27.57 11.26 -2.88
CA GLY A 32 26.49 10.31 -3.13
C GLY A 32 25.91 9.66 -1.86
N ASP A 33 26.62 9.67 -0.73
CA ASP A 33 26.07 9.13 0.52
C ASP A 33 24.86 9.95 0.98
N ARG A 34 23.88 9.25 1.54
CA ARG A 34 22.76 9.89 2.26
C ARG A 34 23.22 10.23 3.67
N VAL A 35 22.93 11.46 4.10
CA VAL A 35 23.16 11.91 5.47
C VAL A 35 21.87 12.45 6.06
N GLN A 36 21.59 12.09 7.31
CA GLN A 36 20.56 12.66 8.15
C GLN A 36 21.22 13.59 9.17
N LEU A 37 20.82 14.85 9.14
CA LEU A 37 21.30 15.89 10.02
C LEU A 37 20.29 16.14 11.14
N THR A 38 20.76 16.08 12.38
CA THR A 38 19.99 16.46 13.57
C THR A 38 20.53 17.78 14.11
N GLY A 39 19.78 18.86 13.95
CA GLY A 39 20.14 20.17 14.48
C GLY A 39 19.74 20.38 15.95
N PRO A 40 19.98 21.57 16.53
CA PRO A 40 19.80 21.82 17.97
C PRO A 40 18.36 21.67 18.50
N LYS A 41 17.36 21.71 17.60
CA LYS A 41 15.94 21.50 17.94
C LYS A 41 15.49 20.03 17.77
N GLY A 42 16.42 19.12 17.47
CA GLY A 42 16.10 17.71 17.21
C GLY A 42 15.38 17.46 15.88
N LYS A 43 15.24 18.48 15.01
CA LYS A 43 14.62 18.31 13.69
C LYS A 43 15.57 17.53 12.79
N LEU A 44 15.08 16.42 12.25
CA LEU A 44 15.76 15.59 11.27
C LEU A 44 15.59 16.16 9.87
N THR A 45 16.69 16.25 9.13
CA THR A 45 16.72 16.57 7.70
C THR A 45 17.59 15.55 6.99
N THR A 46 17.09 14.97 5.90
CA THR A 46 17.87 14.04 5.08
C THR A 46 18.32 14.69 3.78
N LEU A 47 19.59 14.48 3.42
CA LEU A 47 20.26 15.06 2.25
C LEU A 47 21.03 13.98 1.50
N SER A 48 21.26 14.19 0.20
CA SER A 48 22.26 13.44 -0.57
C SER A 48 23.51 14.30 -0.72
N LEU A 49 24.67 13.78 -0.30
CA LEU A 49 25.93 14.51 -0.36
C LEU A 49 26.40 14.66 -1.81
N GLN A 50 26.89 15.85 -2.13
CA GLN A 50 27.41 16.20 -3.44
C GLN A 50 28.54 17.19 -3.24
N ALA A 51 29.70 16.91 -3.82
CA ALA A 51 30.86 17.79 -3.70
C ALA A 51 30.53 19.21 -4.20
N GLY A 52 30.95 20.23 -3.44
CA GLY A 52 30.69 21.64 -3.72
C GLY A 52 29.25 22.11 -3.51
N ALA A 53 28.31 21.24 -3.11
CA ALA A 53 26.95 21.65 -2.83
C ALA A 53 26.79 22.23 -1.41
N GLU A 54 25.80 23.10 -1.26
CA GLU A 54 25.47 23.76 0.00
C GLU A 54 24.01 23.50 0.37
N TYR A 55 23.77 23.23 1.65
CA TYR A 55 22.43 23.10 2.22
C TYR A 55 22.09 24.32 3.07
N HIS A 56 21.07 25.07 2.63
CA HIS A 56 20.61 26.28 3.30
C HIS A 56 19.59 25.94 4.39
N THR A 57 19.86 26.41 5.60
CA THR A 57 18.92 26.33 6.71
C THR A 57 18.57 27.73 7.22
N HIS A 58 17.54 27.81 8.05
CA HIS A 58 17.23 29.03 8.82
C HIS A 58 18.31 29.39 9.86
N ARG A 59 19.35 28.56 10.01
CA ARG A 59 20.48 28.68 10.95
C ARG A 59 21.81 28.57 10.20
N GLY A 60 21.90 29.27 9.08
CA GLY A 60 23.10 29.28 8.27
C GLY A 60 23.21 28.13 7.28
N VAL A 61 24.39 28.06 6.67
CA VAL A 61 24.70 27.18 5.54
C VAL A 61 25.58 26.04 6.03
N LEU A 62 25.27 24.84 5.56
CA LEU A 62 26.09 23.64 5.75
C LEU A 62 26.67 23.24 4.40
N ARG A 63 28.00 23.21 4.28
CA ARG A 63 28.67 22.76 3.06
C ARG A 63 28.78 21.25 3.06
N HIS A 64 28.43 20.61 1.96
CA HIS A 64 28.53 19.15 1.84
C HIS A 64 29.98 18.68 1.98
N ASP A 65 30.93 19.50 1.52
CA ASP A 65 32.38 19.22 1.63
C ASP A 65 32.86 19.15 3.09
N ASP A 66 32.17 19.80 4.04
CA ASP A 66 32.51 19.71 5.46
C ASP A 66 32.07 18.36 6.06
N VAL A 67 31.10 17.69 5.43
CA VAL A 67 30.60 16.36 5.82
C VAL A 67 31.39 15.25 5.14
N ILE A 68 31.68 15.41 3.85
CA ILE A 68 32.41 14.41 3.06
C ILE A 68 33.80 14.18 3.67
N GLY A 69 34.18 12.91 3.82
CA GLY A 69 35.43 12.49 4.45
C GLY A 69 35.38 12.42 5.98
N GLN A 70 34.32 12.91 6.62
CA GLN A 70 34.14 12.75 8.07
C GLN A 70 33.61 11.35 8.42
N PRO A 71 33.94 10.81 9.61
CA PRO A 71 33.31 9.61 10.13
C PRO A 71 31.79 9.75 10.31
N ASP A 72 31.07 8.63 10.27
CA ASP A 72 29.65 8.58 10.66
C ASP A 72 29.47 8.98 12.13
N GLY A 73 28.42 9.74 12.44
CA GLY A 73 28.19 10.28 13.78
C GLY A 73 29.01 11.51 14.12
N SER A 74 29.60 12.19 13.14
CA SER A 74 30.34 13.44 13.35
C SER A 74 29.41 14.64 13.58
N VAL A 75 29.91 15.64 14.32
CA VAL A 75 29.22 16.93 14.49
C VAL A 75 29.79 17.96 13.52
N ILE A 76 28.92 18.55 12.71
CA ILE A 76 29.25 19.53 11.67
C ILE A 76 28.72 20.89 12.11
N ARG A 77 29.52 21.94 11.93
CA ARG A 77 29.14 23.32 12.28
C ARG A 77 28.63 24.04 11.05
N ALA A 78 27.46 24.68 11.16
CA ALA A 78 26.97 25.61 10.14
C ALA A 78 27.74 26.95 10.22
N THR A 79 27.57 27.80 9.21
CA THR A 79 28.21 29.14 9.16
C THR A 79 27.87 30.06 10.34
N THR A 80 26.74 29.83 11.02
CA THR A 80 26.35 30.56 12.24
C THR A 80 26.97 30.00 13.52
N GLY A 81 27.70 28.89 13.43
CA GLY A 81 28.27 28.16 14.57
C GLY A 81 27.36 27.09 15.17
N ASP A 82 26.10 26.99 14.72
CA ASP A 82 25.14 25.96 15.14
C ASP A 82 25.65 24.56 14.78
N GLU A 83 25.51 23.61 15.70
CA GLU A 83 25.99 22.23 15.56
C GLU A 83 24.91 21.30 15.01
N TYR A 84 25.31 20.40 14.11
CA TYR A 84 24.46 19.39 13.50
C TYR A 84 25.13 18.02 13.60
N LEU A 85 24.45 17.05 14.20
CA LEU A 85 24.89 15.66 14.20
C LEU A 85 24.59 15.03 12.83
N ALA A 86 25.62 14.54 12.15
CA ALA A 86 25.53 13.86 10.87
C ALA A 86 25.58 12.34 11.05
N LEU A 87 24.48 11.66 10.69
CA LEU A 87 24.35 10.21 10.73
C LEU A 87 23.90 9.68 9.38
N ARG A 88 24.32 8.48 9.00
CA ARG A 88 23.64 7.77 7.91
C ARG A 88 22.23 7.38 8.33
N PRO A 89 21.20 7.64 7.51
CA PRO A 89 19.83 7.28 7.85
C PRO A 89 19.70 5.76 7.91
N LEU A 90 19.07 5.24 8.97
CA LEU A 90 18.61 3.85 9.01
C LEU A 90 17.46 3.67 8.02
N LEU A 91 17.06 2.42 7.78
CA LEU A 91 15.91 2.14 6.92
C LEU A 91 14.62 2.81 7.44
N ASN A 92 14.41 2.77 8.76
CA ASN A 92 13.27 3.42 9.38
C ASN A 92 13.29 4.94 9.12
N ASP A 93 14.45 5.56 9.22
CA ASP A 93 14.63 7.00 8.98
C ASP A 93 14.40 7.37 7.51
N TYR A 94 14.90 6.51 6.61
CA TYR A 94 14.69 6.64 5.17
C TYR A 94 13.21 6.59 4.82
N VAL A 95 12.52 5.53 5.24
CA VAL A 95 11.10 5.31 4.92
C VAL A 95 10.22 6.44 5.45
N MET A 96 10.57 7.01 6.60
CA MET A 96 9.83 8.14 7.16
C MET A 96 10.11 9.47 6.44
N SER A 97 11.21 9.61 5.69
CA SER A 97 11.60 10.86 5.03
C SER A 97 11.59 10.80 3.49
N MET A 98 11.37 9.64 2.89
CA MET A 98 11.35 9.49 1.43
C MET A 98 10.14 10.18 0.78
N PRO A 99 10.24 10.59 -0.49
CA PRO A 99 9.09 11.05 -1.29
C PRO A 99 7.98 10.01 -1.32
N ARG A 100 6.72 10.43 -1.23
CA ARG A 100 5.57 9.54 -1.15
C ARG A 100 4.56 9.86 -2.25
N GLY A 101 4.20 8.86 -3.05
CA GLY A 101 3.06 8.91 -3.96
C GLY A 101 1.77 8.42 -3.29
N ALA A 102 1.91 7.55 -2.28
CA ALA A 102 0.81 6.92 -1.55
C ALA A 102 1.12 6.88 -0.04
N ALA A 103 0.12 6.52 0.76
CA ALA A 103 0.36 6.17 2.16
C ALA A 103 1.35 5.00 2.24
N ILE A 104 2.21 5.00 3.25
CA ILE A 104 3.21 3.97 3.46
C ILE A 104 2.80 3.04 4.59
N VAL A 105 3.22 1.78 4.51
CA VAL A 105 3.29 0.92 5.68
C VAL A 105 4.32 1.49 6.64
N TYR A 106 3.90 1.78 7.88
CA TYR A 106 4.79 2.34 8.89
C TYR A 106 5.84 1.31 9.32
N PRO A 107 7.06 1.72 9.74
CA PRO A 107 8.11 0.79 10.15
C PRO A 107 7.67 -0.23 11.22
N LYS A 108 6.78 0.16 12.14
CA LYS A 108 6.23 -0.77 13.15
C LYS A 108 5.48 -1.93 12.49
N ASP A 109 4.70 -1.65 11.46
CA ASP A 109 3.85 -2.61 10.78
C ASP A 109 4.67 -3.42 9.77
N ALA A 110 5.60 -2.79 9.05
CA ALA A 110 6.54 -3.49 8.17
C ALA A 110 7.38 -4.52 8.94
N ALA A 111 7.82 -4.18 10.16
CA ALA A 111 8.51 -5.14 11.03
C ALA A 111 7.62 -6.31 11.45
N GLN A 112 6.34 -6.06 11.79
CA GLN A 112 5.39 -7.12 12.10
C GLN A 112 5.07 -7.97 10.86
N ILE A 113 4.95 -7.38 9.67
CA ILE A 113 4.75 -8.11 8.41
C ILE A 113 5.91 -9.06 8.17
N VAL A 114 7.15 -8.58 8.22
CA VAL A 114 8.34 -9.43 8.03
C VAL A 114 8.36 -10.58 9.04
N ALA A 115 8.03 -10.31 10.30
CA ALA A 115 8.03 -11.31 11.38
C ALA A 115 6.88 -12.32 11.26
N PHE A 116 5.63 -11.87 11.12
CA PHE A 116 4.46 -12.74 11.04
C PHE A 116 4.37 -13.48 9.72
N ALA A 117 4.80 -12.85 8.62
CA ALA A 117 4.99 -13.56 7.37
C ALA A 117 6.18 -14.51 7.43
N ASP A 118 7.04 -14.50 8.45
CA ASP A 118 8.25 -15.33 8.50
C ASP A 118 9.02 -15.23 7.17
N VAL A 119 9.34 -14.00 6.76
CA VAL A 119 10.13 -13.77 5.54
C VAL A 119 11.58 -14.12 5.84
N PHE A 120 12.07 -15.18 5.20
CA PHE A 120 13.39 -15.73 5.44
C PHE A 120 14.35 -15.47 4.26
N PRO A 121 15.68 -15.52 4.47
CA PRO A 121 16.65 -15.41 3.40
C PRO A 121 16.47 -16.52 2.35
N GLY A 122 16.32 -16.16 1.08
CA GLY A 122 16.03 -17.10 -0.01
C GLY A 122 14.54 -17.24 -0.35
N ALA A 123 13.63 -16.64 0.43
CA ALA A 123 12.20 -16.74 0.17
C ALA A 123 11.80 -16.07 -1.17
N ARG A 124 10.79 -16.65 -1.81
CA ARG A 124 10.07 -16.07 -2.95
C ARG A 124 8.83 -15.37 -2.44
N VAL A 125 8.83 -14.05 -2.49
CA VAL A 125 7.77 -13.21 -1.92
C VAL A 125 7.05 -12.48 -3.04
N VAL A 126 5.72 -12.49 -3.00
CA VAL A 126 4.86 -11.63 -3.80
C VAL A 126 4.35 -10.49 -2.93
N GLU A 127 4.41 -9.27 -3.43
CA GLU A 127 3.82 -8.08 -2.81
C GLU A 127 2.87 -7.42 -3.83
N ALA A 128 1.73 -6.91 -3.37
CA ALA A 128 0.84 -6.14 -4.23
C ALA A 128 0.26 -4.92 -3.51
N GLY A 129 0.27 -3.80 -4.22
CA GLY A 129 0.20 -2.47 -3.62
C GLY A 129 1.60 -2.00 -3.21
N VAL A 130 2.41 -1.61 -4.19
CA VAL A 130 3.81 -1.22 -3.97
C VAL A 130 3.88 0.20 -3.42
N GLY A 131 2.98 1.06 -3.89
CA GLY A 131 2.85 2.45 -3.44
C GLY A 131 4.17 3.21 -3.59
N SER A 132 4.82 3.55 -2.46
CA SER A 132 6.10 4.29 -2.47
C SER A 132 7.33 3.39 -2.27
N GLY A 133 7.19 2.07 -2.27
CA GLY A 133 8.28 1.11 -2.08
C GLY A 133 8.79 0.97 -0.63
N ALA A 134 8.03 1.47 0.35
CA ALA A 134 8.40 1.44 1.77
C ALA A 134 8.57 0.01 2.27
N LEU A 135 7.52 -0.80 2.10
CA LEU A 135 7.48 -2.20 2.54
C LEU A 135 8.42 -3.06 1.70
N SER A 136 8.51 -2.80 0.39
CA SER A 136 9.45 -3.47 -0.52
C SER A 136 10.89 -3.42 -0.01
N LEU A 137 11.34 -2.29 0.58
CA LEU A 137 12.69 -2.20 1.18
C LEU A 137 12.89 -3.15 2.38
N PHE A 138 11.88 -3.33 3.22
CA PHE A 138 11.95 -4.28 4.33
C PHE A 138 11.95 -5.72 3.83
N LEU A 139 11.10 -6.03 2.85
CA LEU A 139 11.02 -7.36 2.24
C LEU A 139 12.33 -7.72 1.53
N LEU A 140 12.89 -6.82 0.71
CA LEU A 140 14.17 -7.01 0.02
C LEU A 140 15.32 -7.29 1.00
N ARG A 141 15.33 -6.56 2.12
CA ARG A 141 16.31 -6.80 3.19
C ARG A 141 16.15 -8.18 3.82
N ALA A 142 14.91 -8.63 4.03
CA ALA A 142 14.62 -9.91 4.69
C ALA A 142 14.89 -11.13 3.78
N VAL A 143 14.49 -11.06 2.51
CA VAL A 143 14.71 -12.15 1.53
C VAL A 143 16.18 -12.31 1.16
N GLY A 144 17.00 -11.27 1.35
CA GLY A 144 18.43 -11.31 1.08
C GLY A 144 18.75 -11.50 -0.42
N PRO A 145 20.04 -11.71 -0.76
CA PRO A 145 20.50 -11.71 -2.15
C PRO A 145 20.01 -12.91 -2.98
N THR A 146 19.70 -14.03 -2.31
CA THR A 146 19.25 -15.27 -2.97
C THR A 146 17.74 -15.41 -3.03
N GLY A 147 17.00 -14.59 -2.28
CA GLY A 147 15.53 -14.55 -2.35
C GLY A 147 15.06 -13.61 -3.46
N ARG A 148 13.76 -13.61 -3.72
CA ARG A 148 13.15 -12.84 -4.81
C ARG A 148 11.90 -12.13 -4.34
N LEU A 149 11.74 -10.86 -4.71
CA LEU A 149 10.53 -10.08 -4.50
C LEU A 149 9.88 -9.76 -5.85
N GLN A 150 8.65 -10.22 -6.05
CA GLN A 150 7.82 -9.89 -7.20
C GLN A 150 6.70 -8.97 -6.73
N SER A 151 6.74 -7.71 -7.17
CA SER A 151 5.85 -6.64 -6.73
C SER A 151 4.88 -6.29 -7.86
N PHE A 152 3.60 -6.09 -7.54
CA PHE A 152 2.56 -5.73 -8.51
C PHE A 152 1.90 -4.39 -8.13
N GLU A 153 1.86 -3.46 -9.08
CA GLU A 153 1.30 -2.12 -8.91
C GLU A 153 0.44 -1.76 -10.12
N ARG A 154 -0.80 -1.32 -9.90
CA ARG A 154 -1.72 -0.99 -11.00
C ARG A 154 -1.39 0.34 -11.66
N ARG A 155 -0.77 1.25 -10.93
CA ARG A 155 -0.51 2.62 -11.37
C ARG A 155 0.97 2.80 -11.70
N GLU A 156 1.26 3.07 -12.98
CA GLU A 156 2.62 3.24 -13.49
C GLU A 156 3.41 4.30 -12.69
N GLU A 157 2.79 5.44 -12.39
CA GLU A 157 3.39 6.51 -11.59
C GLU A 157 3.85 6.06 -10.19
N PHE A 158 3.14 5.11 -9.56
CA PHE A 158 3.50 4.55 -8.27
C PHE A 158 4.61 3.52 -8.41
N ALA A 159 4.58 2.72 -9.47
CA ALA A 159 5.68 1.82 -9.79
C ALA A 159 6.99 2.60 -10.00
N ASP A 160 6.95 3.75 -10.67
CA ASP A 160 8.13 4.59 -10.90
C ASP A 160 8.63 5.26 -9.62
N ILE A 161 7.73 5.76 -8.77
CA ILE A 161 8.08 6.29 -7.45
C ILE A 161 8.74 5.20 -6.61
N ALA A 162 8.16 4.00 -6.58
CA ALA A 162 8.73 2.88 -5.84
C ALA A 162 10.12 2.49 -6.36
N ARG A 163 10.30 2.34 -7.68
CA ARG A 163 11.61 2.03 -8.29
C ARG A 163 12.65 3.09 -7.95
N SER A 164 12.27 4.36 -8.04
CA SER A 164 13.14 5.50 -7.70
C SER A 164 13.51 5.50 -6.22
N ASN A 165 12.55 5.31 -5.32
CA ASN A 165 12.79 5.28 -3.88
C ASN A 165 13.64 4.08 -3.46
N VAL A 166 13.36 2.89 -3.97
CA VAL A 166 14.15 1.69 -3.67
C VAL A 166 15.56 1.83 -4.22
N GLY A 167 15.69 2.25 -5.48
CA GLY A 167 16.98 2.49 -6.12
C GLY A 167 17.79 3.57 -5.41
N THR A 168 17.14 4.65 -4.94
CA THR A 168 17.80 5.71 -4.17
C THR A 168 18.35 5.21 -2.83
N PHE A 169 17.62 4.35 -2.12
CA PHE A 169 18.11 3.81 -0.85
C PHE A 169 19.23 2.79 -1.06
N LEU A 170 19.07 1.92 -2.06
CA LEU A 170 20.00 0.81 -2.30
C LEU A 170 21.20 1.20 -3.17
N GLY A 171 21.15 2.37 -3.80
CA GLY A 171 22.14 2.86 -4.78
C GLY A 171 21.97 2.28 -6.19
N ALA A 172 21.05 1.34 -6.38
CA ALA A 172 20.74 0.65 -7.62
C ALA A 172 19.41 -0.10 -7.47
N VAL A 173 18.77 -0.46 -8.58
CA VAL A 173 17.59 -1.33 -8.56
C VAL A 173 18.05 -2.80 -8.45
N PRO A 174 17.66 -3.55 -7.41
CA PRO A 174 18.11 -4.92 -7.24
C PRO A 174 17.62 -5.87 -8.34
N ASP A 175 18.48 -6.76 -8.84
CA ASP A 175 18.11 -7.77 -9.85
C ASP A 175 17.07 -8.78 -9.33
N ASN A 176 17.05 -9.00 -8.01
CA ASN A 176 16.12 -9.90 -7.36
C ASN A 176 14.77 -9.25 -7.02
N TRP A 177 14.52 -8.05 -7.53
CA TRP A 177 13.26 -7.33 -7.43
C TRP A 177 12.67 -7.05 -8.80
N SER A 178 11.40 -7.34 -8.99
CA SER A 178 10.65 -6.94 -10.20
C SER A 178 9.37 -6.22 -9.81
N VAL A 179 9.02 -5.17 -10.56
CA VAL A 179 7.73 -4.46 -10.43
C VAL A 179 6.95 -4.61 -11.72
N THR A 180 5.89 -5.42 -11.70
CA THR A 180 4.93 -5.58 -12.80
C THR A 180 3.85 -4.51 -12.68
N VAL A 181 3.62 -3.78 -13.77
CA VAL A 181 2.55 -2.78 -13.83
C VAL A 181 1.29 -3.46 -14.36
N GLY A 182 0.29 -3.64 -13.50
CA GLY A 182 -0.94 -4.36 -13.84
C GLY A 182 -1.74 -4.81 -12.63
N ASP A 183 -2.89 -5.43 -12.87
CA ASP A 183 -3.71 -6.01 -11.82
C ASP A 183 -3.10 -7.33 -11.33
N LEU A 184 -3.02 -7.54 -10.01
CA LEU A 184 -2.40 -8.75 -9.46
C LEU A 184 -3.11 -10.02 -9.94
N VAL A 185 -4.44 -10.02 -10.02
CA VAL A 185 -5.23 -11.21 -10.35
C VAL A 185 -4.95 -11.65 -11.79
N GLU A 186 -4.74 -10.69 -12.68
CA GLU A 186 -4.47 -10.93 -14.10
C GLU A 186 -3.00 -11.32 -14.32
N GLU A 187 -2.06 -10.63 -13.67
CA GLU A 187 -0.62 -10.75 -13.95
C GLU A 187 0.07 -11.87 -13.16
N LEU A 188 -0.38 -12.20 -11.94
CA LEU A 188 0.27 -13.18 -11.08
C LEU A 188 0.35 -14.60 -11.68
N PRO A 189 -0.71 -15.13 -12.34
CA PRO A 189 -0.66 -16.45 -12.97
C PRO A 189 0.38 -16.56 -14.08
N GLU A 190 0.69 -15.47 -14.78
CA GLU A 190 1.71 -15.44 -15.84
C GLU A 190 3.12 -15.20 -15.25
N ALA A 191 3.21 -14.46 -14.15
CA ALA A 191 4.47 -14.09 -13.52
C ALA A 191 5.07 -15.19 -12.63
N THR A 192 4.28 -16.18 -12.20
CA THR A 192 4.71 -17.24 -11.29
C THR A 192 4.12 -18.59 -11.64
N GLU A 193 4.93 -19.64 -11.52
CA GLU A 193 4.41 -21.01 -11.55
C GLU A 193 3.45 -21.25 -10.38
N PRO A 194 2.39 -22.05 -10.55
CA PRO A 194 1.53 -22.46 -9.45
C PRO A 194 2.33 -23.06 -8.29
N GLN A 195 1.92 -22.77 -7.06
CA GLN A 195 2.55 -23.29 -5.84
C GLN A 195 4.08 -23.11 -5.79
N SER A 196 4.55 -21.93 -6.18
CA SER A 196 5.99 -21.61 -6.24
C SER A 196 6.40 -20.42 -5.38
N VAL A 197 5.43 -19.74 -4.76
CA VAL A 197 5.63 -18.58 -3.89
C VAL A 197 5.58 -18.99 -2.43
N ASP A 198 6.54 -18.52 -1.62
CA ASP A 198 6.59 -18.83 -0.20
C ASP A 198 5.64 -17.95 0.61
N ARG A 199 5.58 -16.65 0.27
CA ARG A 199 4.84 -15.61 1.01
C ARG A 199 4.14 -14.64 0.07
N VAL A 200 2.93 -14.23 0.42
CA VAL A 200 2.17 -13.17 -0.27
C VAL A 200 1.86 -12.05 0.72
N VAL A 201 2.10 -10.80 0.35
CA VAL A 201 1.77 -9.62 1.15
C VAL A 201 0.88 -8.67 0.33
N LEU A 202 -0.30 -8.34 0.85
CA LEU A 202 -1.29 -7.50 0.17
C LEU A 202 -1.53 -6.22 0.98
N ASP A 203 -1.15 -5.06 0.44
CA ASP A 203 -1.44 -3.72 0.98
C ASP A 203 -2.25 -2.93 -0.05
N MET A 204 -3.55 -3.20 -0.09
CA MET A 204 -4.44 -2.62 -1.09
C MET A 204 -5.86 -2.44 -0.55
N LEU A 205 -6.69 -1.71 -1.31
CA LEU A 205 -8.07 -1.42 -0.89
C LEU A 205 -8.96 -2.66 -0.86
N ALA A 206 -8.71 -3.64 -1.74
CA ALA A 206 -9.58 -4.79 -1.95
C ALA A 206 -8.82 -6.13 -1.99
N PRO A 207 -8.10 -6.51 -0.92
CA PRO A 207 -7.30 -7.74 -0.92
C PRO A 207 -8.12 -9.02 -1.06
N TRP A 208 -9.42 -8.98 -0.72
CA TRP A 208 -10.36 -10.12 -0.90
C TRP A 208 -10.48 -10.56 -2.37
N GLU A 209 -10.29 -9.66 -3.35
CA GLU A 209 -10.31 -9.99 -4.78
C GLU A 209 -9.07 -10.79 -5.21
N CYS A 210 -8.01 -10.77 -4.41
CA CYS A 210 -6.73 -11.39 -4.73
C CYS A 210 -6.49 -12.73 -4.02
N ILE A 211 -7.40 -13.16 -3.14
CA ILE A 211 -7.17 -14.31 -2.25
C ILE A 211 -7.05 -15.63 -3.02
N ASP A 212 -7.87 -15.83 -4.06
CA ASP A 212 -7.79 -17.03 -4.89
C ASP A 212 -6.48 -17.10 -5.68
N ALA A 213 -6.11 -16.00 -6.36
CA ALA A 213 -4.84 -15.91 -7.08
C ALA A 213 -3.64 -16.11 -6.15
N ALA A 214 -3.68 -15.54 -4.93
CA ALA A 214 -2.66 -15.79 -3.91
C ALA A 214 -2.62 -17.27 -3.49
N ALA A 215 -3.77 -17.93 -3.34
CA ALA A 215 -3.86 -19.33 -2.98
C ALA A 215 -3.34 -20.28 -4.08
N ASP A 216 -3.41 -19.87 -5.34
CA ASP A 216 -2.86 -20.60 -6.49
C ASP A 216 -1.33 -20.48 -6.56
N ALA A 217 -0.80 -19.29 -6.30
CA ALA A 217 0.64 -19.05 -6.33
C ALA A 217 1.39 -19.64 -5.12
N LEU A 218 0.76 -19.66 -3.94
CA LEU A 218 1.39 -20.09 -2.69
C LEU A 218 1.66 -21.61 -2.65
N VAL A 219 2.88 -21.98 -2.21
CA VAL A 219 3.20 -23.37 -1.81
C VAL A 219 2.24 -23.85 -0.70
N PRO A 220 1.96 -25.16 -0.60
CA PRO A 220 1.33 -25.72 0.59
C PRO A 220 2.11 -25.33 1.85
N GLY A 221 1.41 -24.76 2.84
CA GLY A 221 2.00 -24.21 4.05
C GLY A 221 2.60 -22.81 3.92
N GLY A 222 2.61 -22.21 2.73
CA GLY A 222 2.95 -20.80 2.50
C GLY A 222 2.00 -19.85 3.22
N LEU A 223 2.35 -18.57 3.32
CA LEU A 223 1.65 -17.61 4.20
C LEU A 223 1.22 -16.36 3.44
N VAL A 224 -0.04 -15.95 3.63
CA VAL A 224 -0.57 -14.68 3.13
C VAL A 224 -0.77 -13.70 4.29
N VAL A 225 -0.30 -12.46 4.11
CA VAL A 225 -0.55 -11.33 5.01
C VAL A 225 -1.32 -10.25 4.27
N CYS A 226 -2.46 -9.83 4.81
CA CYS A 226 -3.19 -8.67 4.32
C CYS A 226 -3.08 -7.53 5.33
N TYR A 227 -2.67 -6.35 4.87
CA TYR A 227 -2.69 -5.12 5.63
C TYR A 227 -3.89 -4.28 5.20
N VAL A 228 -4.81 -4.00 6.14
CA VAL A 228 -6.08 -3.32 5.86
C VAL A 228 -6.37 -2.22 6.88
N ALA A 229 -6.86 -1.07 6.43
CA ALA A 229 -7.03 0.10 7.29
C ALA A 229 -8.32 0.05 8.12
N THR A 230 -9.41 -0.49 7.57
CA THR A 230 -10.74 -0.45 8.21
C THR A 230 -11.20 -1.82 8.71
N VAL A 231 -12.07 -1.80 9.72
CA VAL A 231 -12.72 -3.02 10.24
C VAL A 231 -13.67 -3.67 9.21
N THR A 232 -14.17 -2.91 8.24
CA THR A 232 -15.00 -3.45 7.15
C THR A 232 -14.14 -4.21 6.14
N GLN A 233 -12.97 -3.69 5.80
CA GLN A 233 -11.98 -4.41 5.00
C GLN A 233 -11.48 -5.65 5.72
N LEU A 234 -11.21 -5.53 7.03
CA LEU A 234 -10.84 -6.66 7.90
C LEU A 234 -11.86 -7.79 7.83
N SER A 235 -13.13 -7.47 8.11
CA SER A 235 -14.23 -8.43 8.07
C SER A 235 -14.32 -9.14 6.72
N ARG A 236 -14.38 -8.36 5.63
CA ARG A 236 -14.52 -8.91 4.27
C ARG A 236 -13.33 -9.78 3.85
N THR A 237 -12.12 -9.41 4.24
CA THR A 237 -10.90 -10.19 3.92
C THR A 237 -10.89 -11.53 4.65
N VAL A 238 -11.27 -11.53 5.93
CA VAL A 238 -11.33 -12.75 6.74
C VAL A 238 -12.38 -13.72 6.19
N GLU A 239 -13.58 -13.24 5.86
CA GLU A 239 -14.61 -14.12 5.28
C GLU A 239 -14.20 -14.63 3.90
N ALA A 240 -13.64 -13.79 3.03
CA ALA A 240 -13.13 -14.24 1.73
C ALA A 240 -12.07 -15.36 1.87
N MET A 241 -11.15 -15.25 2.83
CA MET A 241 -10.18 -16.33 3.12
C MET A 241 -10.87 -17.62 3.58
N ARG A 242 -11.91 -17.54 4.41
CA ARG A 242 -12.67 -18.71 4.88
C ARG A 242 -13.47 -19.36 3.76
N ASP A 243 -14.12 -18.55 2.93
CA ASP A 243 -14.96 -19.01 1.83
C ASP A 243 -14.18 -19.85 0.81
N THR A 244 -12.89 -19.53 0.60
CA THR A 244 -12.03 -20.37 -0.26
C THR A 244 -11.86 -21.80 0.27
N GLY A 245 -11.93 -22.00 1.59
CA GLY A 245 -11.57 -23.26 2.24
C GLY A 245 -10.11 -23.68 2.05
N ARG A 246 -9.25 -22.80 1.50
CA ARG A 246 -7.86 -23.12 1.11
C ARG A 246 -6.83 -22.64 2.11
N PHE A 247 -7.23 -21.93 3.16
CA PHE A 247 -6.37 -21.38 4.20
C PHE A 247 -6.72 -21.89 5.58
N THR A 248 -5.76 -21.82 6.52
CA THR A 248 -6.02 -21.92 7.96
C THR A 248 -6.97 -20.81 8.43
N ASP A 249 -7.58 -20.96 9.61
CA ASP A 249 -8.42 -19.88 10.18
C ASP A 249 -7.61 -18.56 10.25
N PRO A 250 -8.09 -17.48 9.61
CA PRO A 250 -7.36 -16.22 9.56
C PRO A 250 -7.16 -15.61 10.95
N GLN A 251 -5.97 -15.05 11.19
CA GLN A 251 -5.59 -14.43 12.46
C GLN A 251 -5.45 -12.92 12.29
N PRO A 252 -6.49 -12.13 12.61
CA PRO A 252 -6.42 -10.68 12.61
C PRO A 252 -5.73 -10.15 13.88
N SER A 253 -4.92 -9.10 13.74
CA SER A 253 -4.25 -8.40 14.85
C SER A 253 -3.96 -6.95 14.51
N GLU A 254 -3.68 -6.12 15.52
CA GLU A 254 -3.15 -4.77 15.37
C GLU A 254 -2.07 -4.52 16.43
N THR A 255 -1.20 -3.53 16.19
CA THR A 255 -0.12 -3.17 17.13
C THR A 255 -0.09 -1.68 17.40
N LEU A 256 -0.14 -1.33 18.68
CA LEU A 256 -0.01 0.04 19.19
C LEU A 256 1.39 0.27 19.74
N VAL A 257 2.07 1.31 19.25
CA VAL A 257 3.39 1.74 19.74
C VAL A 257 3.25 3.09 20.41
N ARG A 258 3.60 3.16 21.70
CA ARG A 258 3.56 4.39 22.50
C ARG A 258 4.94 4.72 23.04
N THR A 259 5.48 5.85 22.60
CA THR A 259 6.79 6.37 23.04
C THR A 259 6.71 6.96 24.45
N TRP A 260 7.87 7.13 25.06
CA TRP A 260 8.01 7.62 26.43
C TRP A 260 8.92 8.85 26.46
N HIS A 261 8.49 9.83 27.23
CA HIS A 261 9.34 10.93 27.66
C HIS A 261 10.13 10.47 28.89
N VAL A 262 11.46 10.52 28.79
CA VAL A 262 12.37 10.06 29.84
C VAL A 262 13.43 11.14 30.07
N GLU A 263 13.13 12.09 30.96
CA GLU A 263 14.03 13.19 31.31
C GLU A 263 14.07 13.40 32.83
N GLY A 264 15.18 13.05 33.47
CA GLY A 264 15.33 13.17 34.92
C GLY A 264 14.23 12.43 35.69
N LEU A 265 13.42 13.18 36.47
CA LEU A 265 12.27 12.63 37.20
C LEU A 265 10.98 12.57 36.35
N ALA A 266 10.97 13.20 35.18
CA ALA A 266 9.83 13.18 34.26
C ALA A 266 9.92 11.91 33.38
N VAL A 267 9.44 10.79 33.94
CA VAL A 267 9.35 9.50 33.24
C VAL A 267 7.88 9.13 33.06
N ARG A 268 7.38 9.25 31.84
CA ARG A 268 5.96 8.96 31.52
C ARG A 268 5.77 8.68 30.03
N PRO A 269 4.66 8.04 29.63
CA PRO A 269 4.29 7.98 28.22
C PRO A 269 4.13 9.38 27.60
N ASP A 270 4.37 9.48 26.30
CA ASP A 270 4.07 10.68 25.55
C ASP A 270 2.57 10.96 25.52
N HIS A 271 2.21 12.24 25.53
CA HIS A 271 0.81 12.67 25.54
C HIS A 271 0.08 12.43 24.20
N ARG A 272 0.84 12.25 23.11
CA ARG A 272 0.31 11.97 21.78
C ARG A 272 0.97 10.73 21.23
N MET A 273 0.18 9.91 20.54
CA MET A 273 0.65 8.75 19.79
C MET A 273 -0.15 8.61 18.50
N VAL A 274 0.38 7.84 17.56
CA VAL A 274 -0.40 7.37 16.42
C VAL A 274 -1.38 6.30 16.94
N GLY A 275 -2.67 6.60 16.87
CA GLY A 275 -3.71 5.73 17.44
C GLY A 275 -4.02 4.49 16.61
N HIS A 276 -3.90 4.58 15.29
CA HIS A 276 -4.18 3.48 14.36
C HIS A 276 -3.39 3.66 13.06
N THR A 277 -3.07 2.56 12.41
CA THR A 277 -2.48 2.54 11.05
C THR A 277 -3.22 1.53 10.18
N GLY A 278 -3.27 0.26 10.63
CA GLY A 278 -3.98 -0.81 9.96
C GLY A 278 -3.96 -2.09 10.79
N PHE A 279 -4.80 -3.04 10.38
CA PHE A 279 -4.85 -4.41 10.87
C PHE A 279 -4.00 -5.30 9.98
N LEU A 280 -3.43 -6.34 10.58
CA LEU A 280 -2.77 -7.44 9.89
C LEU A 280 -3.63 -8.69 9.99
N VAL A 281 -3.94 -9.30 8.86
CA VAL A 281 -4.60 -10.61 8.78
C VAL A 281 -3.61 -11.60 8.21
N THR A 282 -3.38 -12.70 8.93
CA THR A 282 -2.48 -13.76 8.46
C THR A 282 -3.19 -15.09 8.34
N ALA A 283 -2.86 -15.86 7.31
CA ALA A 283 -3.32 -17.24 7.15
C ALA A 283 -2.30 -18.07 6.38
N ARG A 284 -2.26 -19.39 6.65
CA ARG A 284 -1.39 -20.32 5.92
C ARG A 284 -2.19 -21.11 4.91
N ARG A 285 -1.61 -21.30 3.72
CA ARG A 285 -2.17 -22.10 2.63
C ARG A 285 -2.21 -23.57 3.04
N LEU A 286 -3.36 -24.22 2.92
CA LEU A 286 -3.50 -25.67 3.08
C LEU A 286 -2.91 -26.41 1.87
N ALA A 287 -2.70 -27.71 1.99
CA ALA A 287 -2.44 -28.53 0.81
C ALA A 287 -3.74 -28.77 0.02
N ASP A 288 -3.63 -29.11 -1.27
CA ASP A 288 -4.80 -29.39 -2.09
C ASP A 288 -5.60 -30.58 -1.56
N GLY A 289 -6.93 -30.45 -1.57
CA GLY A 289 -7.85 -31.45 -1.06
C GLY A 289 -7.85 -31.61 0.47
N VAL A 290 -7.03 -30.85 1.21
CA VAL A 290 -7.05 -30.88 2.68
C VAL A 290 -8.15 -29.96 3.20
N VAL A 291 -9.05 -30.56 3.98
CA VAL A 291 -10.06 -29.83 4.76
C VAL A 291 -9.51 -29.60 6.16
N LEU A 292 -9.64 -28.38 6.67
CA LEU A 292 -9.27 -28.07 8.05
C LEU A 292 -10.01 -29.00 9.03
N PRO A 293 -9.30 -29.59 10.02
CA PRO A 293 -9.96 -30.25 11.13
C PRO A 293 -10.91 -29.26 11.82
N ASN A 294 -12.11 -29.71 12.19
CA ASN A 294 -12.99 -28.93 13.03
C ASN A 294 -12.36 -28.82 14.44
N LEU A 295 -11.54 -27.78 14.62
CA LEU A 295 -11.04 -27.40 15.93
C LEU A 295 -12.25 -26.95 16.72
N LYS A 296 -12.64 -27.72 17.75
CA LYS A 296 -13.73 -27.36 18.66
C LYS A 296 -13.49 -25.95 19.18
N ARG A 297 -14.10 -24.94 18.54
CA ARG A 297 -14.16 -23.58 19.07
C ARG A 297 -14.85 -23.72 20.42
N ARG A 298 -14.27 -23.14 21.49
CA ARG A 298 -15.06 -22.87 22.71
C ARG A 298 -16.31 -22.17 22.20
N ALA A 299 -17.49 -22.73 22.45
CA ALA A 299 -18.75 -22.25 21.90
C ALA A 299 -18.93 -20.75 22.19
N GLY A 300 -18.44 -19.92 21.29
CA GLY A 300 -18.85 -18.53 21.13
C GLY A 300 -20.20 -18.57 20.43
N LYS A 301 -21.08 -17.63 20.77
CA LYS A 301 -22.45 -17.52 20.26
C LYS A 301 -22.56 -17.92 18.79
N ALA A 302 -23.60 -18.72 18.53
CA ALA A 302 -23.99 -19.37 17.28
C ALA A 302 -23.60 -18.61 16.00
N GLU A 303 -23.28 -19.37 14.95
CA GLU A 303 -23.41 -18.90 13.58
C GLU A 303 -24.74 -18.15 13.46
N PHE A 304 -24.64 -16.85 13.19
CA PHE A 304 -25.79 -15.98 13.03
C PHE A 304 -26.57 -16.46 11.80
N SER A 305 -27.88 -16.63 11.95
CA SER A 305 -28.74 -16.96 10.81
C SER A 305 -28.71 -15.83 9.78
N GLU A 306 -29.11 -16.11 8.53
CA GLU A 306 -29.27 -15.06 7.50
C GLU A 306 -30.20 -13.92 7.99
N GLU A 307 -31.18 -14.24 8.84
CA GLU A 307 -32.05 -13.25 9.51
C GLU A 307 -31.29 -12.39 10.52
N ASP A 308 -30.36 -12.97 11.29
CA ASP A 308 -29.53 -12.22 12.26
C ASP A 308 -28.55 -11.27 11.54
N ILE A 309 -28.00 -11.69 10.40
CA ILE A 309 -27.11 -10.88 9.55
C ILE A 309 -27.87 -9.72 8.90
N GLU A 310 -29.08 -9.95 8.36
CA GLU A 310 -29.92 -8.90 7.80
C GLU A 310 -30.42 -7.92 8.88
N ALA A 311 -30.68 -8.40 10.10
CA ALA A 311 -31.09 -7.56 11.22
C ALA A 311 -29.98 -6.63 11.72
N TRP A 312 -28.72 -7.07 11.69
CA TRP A 312 -27.56 -6.27 12.14
C TRP A 312 -26.95 -5.41 11.03
N THR A 313 -27.06 -5.82 9.77
CA THR A 313 -26.49 -5.14 8.61
C THR A 313 -27.44 -5.16 7.42
N PRO A 314 -28.51 -4.33 7.42
CA PRO A 314 -29.50 -4.33 6.35
C PRO A 314 -28.85 -3.98 5.00
N GLY A 315 -28.73 -4.95 4.10
CA GLY A 315 -28.19 -4.77 2.76
C GLY A 315 -26.67 -4.60 2.64
N ALA A 316 -25.87 -5.12 3.58
CA ALA A 316 -24.42 -5.20 3.41
C ALA A 316 -24.02 -6.54 2.77
N VAL A 317 -23.42 -6.43 1.57
CA VAL A 317 -22.84 -7.50 0.73
C VAL A 317 -23.84 -8.24 -0.16
N GLY A 318 -24.26 -7.52 -1.18
CA GLY A 318 -24.96 -8.03 -2.36
C GLY A 318 -25.43 -6.82 -3.15
N GLU A 319 -25.09 -6.73 -4.43
CA GLU A 319 -25.77 -5.76 -5.31
C GLU A 319 -27.27 -5.86 -5.05
N ARG A 320 -27.94 -4.73 -4.82
CA ARG A 320 -29.37 -4.71 -4.54
C ARG A 320 -30.10 -5.34 -5.73
N SER A 321 -30.36 -6.64 -5.69
CA SER A 321 -31.35 -7.26 -6.56
C SER A 321 -32.69 -6.71 -6.06
N THR A 322 -33.22 -5.74 -6.81
CA THR A 322 -34.56 -5.21 -6.54
C THR A 322 -35.53 -6.38 -6.49
N SER A 323 -36.17 -6.58 -5.33
CA SER A 323 -37.20 -7.61 -5.14
C SER A 323 -38.11 -7.73 -6.37
N ASP A 324 -38.40 -8.95 -6.80
CA ASP A 324 -39.33 -9.25 -7.90
C ASP A 324 -40.65 -8.48 -7.81
N LYS A 325 -41.14 -8.24 -6.59
CA LYS A 325 -42.36 -7.46 -6.34
C LYS A 325 -42.17 -5.99 -6.70
N LYS A 326 -40.99 -5.43 -6.43
CA LYS A 326 -40.60 -4.06 -6.80
C LYS A 326 -40.38 -3.95 -8.30
N LEU A 327 -39.68 -4.91 -8.94
CA LEU A 327 -39.51 -4.97 -10.39
C LEU A 327 -40.86 -5.07 -11.12
N ARG A 328 -41.77 -5.93 -10.68
CA ARG A 328 -43.14 -6.04 -11.25
C ARG A 328 -43.94 -4.76 -11.07
N LYS A 329 -43.79 -4.05 -9.94
CA LYS A 329 -44.47 -2.76 -9.71
C LYS A 329 -43.91 -1.68 -10.64
N VAL A 330 -42.59 -1.58 -10.76
CA VAL A 330 -41.92 -0.62 -11.64
C VAL A 330 -42.25 -0.90 -13.10
N ALA A 331 -42.24 -2.16 -13.54
CA ALA A 331 -42.65 -2.55 -14.89
C ALA A 331 -44.12 -2.18 -15.19
N ARG A 332 -45.05 -2.40 -14.24
CA ARG A 332 -46.44 -1.95 -14.39
C ARG A 332 -46.57 -0.43 -14.46
N GLN A 333 -45.81 0.30 -13.66
CA GLN A 333 -45.84 1.77 -13.67
C GLN A 333 -45.24 2.33 -14.98
N ALA A 334 -44.12 1.78 -15.44
CA ALA A 334 -43.51 2.14 -16.73
C ALA A 334 -44.46 1.83 -17.90
N ALA A 335 -45.11 0.66 -17.89
CA ALA A 335 -46.10 0.31 -18.92
C ALA A 335 -47.35 1.21 -18.88
N ALA A 336 -47.81 1.63 -17.70
CA ALA A 336 -48.92 2.57 -17.58
C ALA A 336 -48.54 3.98 -18.05
N GLN A 337 -47.31 4.41 -17.77
CA GLN A 337 -46.79 5.70 -18.24
C GLN A 337 -46.60 5.70 -19.75
N ALA A 338 -46.04 4.63 -20.32
CA ALA A 338 -45.92 4.46 -21.77
C ALA A 338 -47.28 4.49 -22.47
N ARG A 339 -48.32 3.86 -21.90
CA ARG A 339 -49.69 3.94 -22.43
C ARG A 339 -50.25 5.36 -22.38
N ARG A 340 -50.06 6.09 -21.27
CA ARG A 340 -50.53 7.47 -21.17
C ARG A 340 -49.84 8.40 -22.19
N VAL A 341 -48.54 8.20 -22.42
CA VAL A 341 -47.81 8.97 -23.43
C VAL A 341 -48.33 8.62 -24.84
N ALA A 342 -48.49 7.33 -25.15
CA ALA A 342 -49.03 6.90 -26.45
C ALA A 342 -50.49 7.36 -26.67
N GLU A 343 -51.32 7.36 -25.63
CA GLU A 343 -52.70 7.89 -25.69
C GLU A 343 -52.72 9.41 -25.87
N ALA A 344 -51.77 10.14 -25.26
CA ALA A 344 -51.63 11.57 -25.44
C ALA A 344 -51.13 11.93 -26.85
N GLU A 345 -50.13 11.21 -27.37
CA GLU A 345 -49.66 11.39 -28.75
C GLU A 345 -50.74 11.04 -29.79
N ALA A 346 -51.51 9.97 -29.56
CA ALA A 346 -52.64 9.61 -30.42
C ALA A 346 -53.80 10.63 -30.35
N ALA A 347 -53.96 11.34 -29.23
CA ALA A 347 -54.94 12.42 -29.11
C ALA A 347 -54.46 13.69 -29.84
N ASP A 348 -53.15 13.97 -29.84
CA ASP A 348 -52.56 15.12 -30.54
C ASP A 348 -52.60 14.93 -32.08
N ASP A 349 -52.42 13.69 -32.57
CA ASP A 349 -52.55 13.34 -34.00
C ASP A 349 -53.99 13.41 -34.54
N THR A 350 -55.00 13.52 -33.66
CA THR A 350 -56.40 13.75 -34.08
C THR A 350 -56.80 15.23 -34.12
N ALA A 351 -55.94 16.14 -33.66
CA ALA A 351 -56.12 17.59 -33.80
C ALA A 351 -55.49 18.07 -35.12
N GLY A 352 -56.13 17.74 -36.24
CA GLY A 352 -55.73 18.21 -37.57
C GLY A 352 -55.71 19.75 -37.70
N PRO A 353 -54.91 20.30 -38.61
CA PRO A 353 -54.57 21.73 -38.64
C PRO A 353 -55.77 22.62 -38.93
N GLN A 354 -55.97 23.65 -38.09
CA GLN A 354 -56.93 24.73 -38.34
C GLN A 354 -56.49 25.59 -39.54
N PRO A 355 -57.42 26.01 -40.41
CA PRO A 355 -57.09 26.74 -41.63
C PRO A 355 -56.68 28.19 -41.33
N GLU A 356 -55.63 28.65 -42.03
CA GLU A 356 -55.24 30.06 -42.11
C GLU A 356 -56.39 30.90 -42.70
N GLY A 357 -56.95 31.78 -41.88
CA GLY A 357 -57.89 32.81 -42.28
C GLY A 357 -57.21 34.18 -42.25
N SER A 358 -57.04 34.74 -43.44
CA SER A 358 -56.66 36.12 -43.74
C SER A 358 -57.78 37.13 -43.43
N GLU A 359 -57.38 38.41 -43.41
CA GLU A 359 -58.17 39.65 -43.54
C GLU A 359 -58.44 40.47 -42.26
N ASP A 360 -57.59 41.49 -42.09
CA ASP A 360 -57.87 42.92 -42.21
C ASP A 360 -59.11 43.58 -41.55
N ASP A 361 -58.88 44.84 -41.18
CA ASP A 361 -59.82 45.94 -40.95
C ASP A 361 -60.42 46.15 -39.54
N ARG A 362 -59.69 46.87 -38.68
CA ARG A 362 -60.04 48.23 -38.18
C ARG A 362 -59.00 48.84 -37.25
#